data_AF-A0A8C2FIH2-F1
#
_entry.id   AF-A0A8C2FIH2-F1
#
_cell.length_a   1.000
_cell.length_b   1.000
_cell.length_c   1.000
_cell.angle_alpha   90.00
_cell.angle_beta   90.00
_cell.angle_gamma   90.00
#
_symmetry.space_group_name_H-M   'P 1'
#
loop_
_entity.id
_entity.type
_entity.pdbx_description
1 polymer ?
#
loop_
_entity_poly.entity_id
_entity_poly.type
_entity_poly.pdbx_seq_one_letter_code
_entity_poly.pdbx_strand_id
1 'polypeptide(L)'
;MSVKGKKVLHMDRNSYYGGESASITPLEDLFKRFSLPGSPPESMGKGRDWNVDLIPKFLMANGQLVRMLLITQVTRYLDFKVIEGSFVYKKGSIYKVPS
;
A
#
# COMPACT_ATOMS: atom_id res chain seq x y z
N MET A 1 -5.18 3.16 -20.69
CA MET A 1 -4.72 3.81 -21.94
C MET A 1 -3.92 2.86 -22.80
N SER A 2 -2.82 2.29 -22.30
CA SER A 2 -1.96 1.36 -23.07
C SER A 2 -2.70 0.11 -23.57
N VAL A 3 -3.51 -0.54 -22.71
CA VAL A 3 -4.34 -1.72 -23.10
C VAL A 3 -5.33 -1.39 -24.22
N LYS A 4 -5.74 -0.12 -24.38
CA LYS A 4 -6.59 0.34 -25.49
C LYS A 4 -5.80 0.75 -26.73
N GLY A 5 -4.53 0.35 -26.86
CA GLY A 5 -3.67 0.63 -28.01
C GLY A 5 -3.15 2.06 -28.11
N LYS A 6 -3.27 2.87 -27.06
CA LYS A 6 -2.69 4.23 -27.05
C LYS A 6 -1.20 4.16 -26.74
N LYS A 7 -0.40 4.96 -27.45
CA LYS A 7 1.01 5.24 -27.09
C LYS A 7 1.03 6.21 -25.91
N VAL A 8 1.65 5.82 -24.80
CA VAL A 8 1.60 6.56 -23.54
C VAL A 8 3.03 6.88 -23.07
N LEU A 9 3.28 8.13 -22.69
CA LEU A 9 4.45 8.56 -21.94
C LEU A 9 4.00 8.82 -20.49
N HIS A 10 4.57 8.09 -19.53
CA HIS A 10 4.31 8.27 -18.11
C HIS A 10 5.63 8.69 -17.45
N MET A 11 5.65 9.88 -16.85
CA MET A 11 6.84 10.47 -16.23
C MET A 11 6.53 10.86 -14.79
N ASP A 12 7.53 10.71 -13.92
CA ASP A 12 7.50 11.21 -12.56
C ASP A 12 8.78 12.03 -12.33
N ARG A 13 8.67 13.10 -11.55
CA ARG A 13 9.83 13.90 -11.13
C ARG A 13 10.60 13.24 -9.98
N ASN A 14 9.92 12.39 -9.23
CA ASN A 14 10.47 11.67 -8.10
C ASN A 14 11.30 10.49 -8.59
N SER A 15 12.34 10.13 -7.84
CA SER A 15 13.16 8.95 -8.10
C SER A 15 12.51 7.64 -7.63
N TYR A 16 11.25 7.68 -7.23
CA TYR A 16 10.50 6.57 -6.66
C TYR A 16 9.04 6.60 -7.15
N TYR A 17 8.35 5.46 -7.05
CA TYR A 17 6.94 5.34 -7.45
C TYR A 17 5.98 5.73 -6.31
N GLY A 18 4.75 6.10 -6.70
CA GLY A 18 3.62 6.22 -5.79
C GLY A 18 3.34 7.64 -5.28
N GLY A 19 4.26 8.60 -5.48
CA GLY A 19 4.06 10.00 -5.08
C GLY A 19 3.67 10.12 -3.60
N GLU A 20 2.55 10.78 -3.30
CA GLU A 20 2.03 10.90 -1.92
C GLU A 20 1.57 9.56 -1.32
N SER A 21 1.27 8.57 -2.16
CA SER A 21 0.89 7.21 -1.79
C SER A 21 2.04 6.21 -1.89
N ALA A 22 3.29 6.66 -1.88
CA ALA A 22 4.47 5.79 -1.95
C ALA A 22 4.55 4.81 -0.77
N SER A 23 5.10 3.62 -1.03
CA SER A 23 5.59 2.69 -0.01
C SER A 23 7.06 2.96 0.26
N ILE A 24 7.43 3.20 1.51
CA ILE A 24 8.80 3.51 1.91
C ILE A 24 9.51 2.23 2.34
N THR A 25 10.69 2.02 1.79
CA THR A 25 11.62 0.95 2.16
C THR A 25 13.05 1.43 1.86
N PRO A 26 14.06 1.13 2.70
CA PRO A 26 13.97 0.37 3.96
C PRO A 26 13.45 1.23 5.13
N LEU A 27 13.27 0.62 6.31
CA LEU A 27 12.73 1.28 7.50
C LEU A 27 13.51 2.54 7.93
N GLU A 28 14.82 2.59 7.67
CA GLU A 28 15.67 3.75 7.92
C GLU A 28 15.20 4.99 7.15
N ASP A 29 14.69 4.81 5.93
CA ASP A 29 14.19 5.91 5.11
C ASP A 29 12.83 6.43 5.61
N LEU A 30 12.03 5.58 6.25
CA LEU A 30 10.83 5.99 6.97
C LEU A 30 11.19 6.88 8.17
N PHE A 31 12.21 6.49 8.95
CA PHE A 31 12.70 7.28 10.08
C PHE A 31 13.19 8.65 9.63
N LYS A 32 14.00 8.70 8.57
CA LYS A 32 14.46 9.96 7.97
C LYS A 32 13.29 10.82 7.51
N ARG A 33 12.30 10.25 6.81
CA ARG A 33 11.14 10.98 6.30
C ARG A 33 10.35 11.67 7.40
N PHE A 34 10.15 11.02 8.55
CA PHE A 34 9.43 11.57 9.69
C PHE A 34 10.34 12.30 10.69
N SER A 35 11.61 12.53 10.35
CA SER A 35 12.59 13.19 11.22
C SER A 35 12.69 12.55 12.61
N LEU A 36 12.55 11.22 12.67
CA LEU A 36 12.67 10.47 13.92
C LEU A 36 14.14 10.41 14.34
N PRO A 37 14.45 10.59 15.63
CA PRO A 37 15.83 10.53 16.11
C PRO A 37 16.37 9.10 16.05
N GLY A 38 17.62 8.98 15.61
CA GLY A 38 18.36 7.71 15.58
C GLY A 38 18.01 6.80 14.41
N SER A 39 18.60 5.61 14.42
CA SER A 39 18.24 4.50 13.51
C SER A 39 17.11 3.68 14.11
N PRO A 40 16.36 2.91 13.29
CA PRO A 40 15.43 1.91 13.80
C PRO A 40 16.14 0.98 14.80
N PRO A 41 15.51 0.67 15.96
CA PRO A 41 16.10 -0.24 16.94
C PRO A 41 16.23 -1.65 16.38
N GLU A 42 17.24 -2.40 16.84
CA GLU A 42 17.53 -3.77 16.37
C GLU A 42 16.33 -4.72 16.52
N SER A 43 15.47 -4.48 17.51
CA SER A 43 14.23 -5.23 17.74
C SER A 43 13.21 -5.15 16.59
N MET A 44 13.34 -4.17 15.68
CA MET A 44 12.50 -4.05 14.47
C MET A 44 13.01 -4.90 13.30
N GLY A 45 14.12 -5.63 13.48
CA GLY A 45 14.66 -6.55 12.48
C GLY A 45 15.34 -5.82 11.32
N LYS A 46 15.37 -6.48 10.14
CA LYS A 46 16.07 -5.95 8.97
C LYS A 46 15.21 -4.89 8.28
N GLY A 47 15.74 -3.67 8.13
CA GLY A 47 15.00 -2.56 7.53
C GLY A 47 14.40 -2.83 6.15
N ARG A 48 15.06 -3.66 5.32
CA ARG A 48 14.59 -4.05 3.97
C ARG A 48 13.35 -4.95 3.95
N ASP A 49 13.04 -5.60 5.07
CA ASP A 49 11.86 -6.47 5.18
C ASP A 49 10.58 -5.62 5.40
N TRP A 50 10.74 -4.30 5.62
CA TRP A 50 9.66 -3.35 5.77
C TRP A 50 9.29 -2.70 4.44
N ASN A 51 7.98 -2.67 4.16
CA ASN A 51 7.38 -1.88 3.09
C ASN A 51 6.20 -1.13 3.71
N VAL A 52 6.36 0.17 3.96
CA VAL A 52 5.38 0.97 4.71
C VAL A 52 4.69 1.96 3.79
N ASP A 53 3.43 1.71 3.49
CA ASP A 53 2.59 2.62 2.71
C ASP A 53 2.32 3.91 3.50
N LEU A 54 2.54 5.06 2.86
CA LEU A 54 2.17 6.36 3.44
C LEU A 54 0.65 6.54 3.55
N ILE A 55 -0.11 5.90 2.66
CA ILE A 55 -1.57 5.96 2.62
C ILE A 55 -2.12 4.54 2.36
N PRO A 56 -2.15 3.66 3.38
CA PRO A 56 -2.64 2.30 3.21
C PRO A 56 -4.16 2.30 2.97
N LYS A 57 -4.61 1.53 1.96
CA LYS A 57 -6.03 1.36 1.62
C LYS A 57 -6.31 -0.09 1.26
N PHE A 58 -7.41 -0.64 1.76
CA PHE A 58 -7.88 -1.96 1.33
C PHE A 58 -8.70 -1.86 0.05
N LEU A 59 -8.66 -2.94 -0.74
CA LEU A 59 -9.52 -3.11 -1.90
C LEU A 59 -10.72 -3.96 -1.51
N MET A 60 -11.92 -3.45 -1.81
CA MET A 60 -13.12 -4.27 -1.74
C MET A 60 -13.03 -5.37 -2.80
N ALA A 61 -13.12 -6.64 -2.39
CA ALA A 61 -12.84 -7.80 -3.26
C ALA A 61 -13.64 -7.78 -4.58
N ASN A 62 -14.94 -7.45 -4.51
CA ASN A 62 -15.82 -7.32 -5.69
C ASN A 62 -16.04 -5.85 -6.11
N GLY A 63 -15.10 -4.97 -5.76
CA GLY A 63 -15.16 -3.54 -6.06
C GLY A 63 -14.79 -3.22 -7.52
N GLN A 64 -15.21 -2.04 -7.97
CA GLN A 64 -14.89 -1.55 -9.32
C GLN A 64 -13.39 -1.44 -9.58
N LEU A 65 -12.58 -1.10 -8.57
CA LEU A 65 -11.13 -1.00 -8.69
C LEU A 65 -10.48 -2.36 -9.01
N VAL A 66 -10.88 -3.43 -8.31
CA VAL A 66 -10.39 -4.79 -8.58
C VAL A 66 -10.78 -5.23 -10.00
N ARG A 67 -12.01 -4.92 -10.42
CA ARG A 67 -12.45 -5.18 -11.80
C ARG A 67 -11.57 -4.46 -12.84
N MET A 68 -11.18 -3.21 -12.57
CA MET A 68 -10.26 -2.47 -13.44
C MET A 68 -8.88 -3.11 -13.51
N LEU A 69 -8.33 -3.59 -12.38
CA LEU A 69 -7.05 -4.30 -12.36
C LEU A 69 -7.08 -5.57 -13.23
N LEU A 70 -8.18 -6.33 -13.15
CA LEU A 70 -8.40 -7.51 -14.01
C LEU A 70 -8.43 -7.15 -15.50
N ILE A 71 -9.17 -6.11 -15.89
CA ILE A 71 -9.24 -5.63 -17.29
C ILE A 71 -7.84 -5.25 -17.80
N THR A 72 -7.02 -4.63 -16.95
CA THR A 72 -5.65 -4.25 -17.31
C THR A 72 -4.63 -5.39 -17.24
N GLN A 73 -5.03 -6.56 -16.75
CA GLN A 73 -4.18 -7.74 -16.49
C GLN A 73 -2.99 -7.50 -15.55
N VAL A 74 -3.01 -6.42 -14.76
CA VAL A 74 -1.95 -6.11 -13.78
C VAL A 74 -1.93 -7.13 -12.64
N THR A 75 -3.03 -7.86 -12.41
CA THR A 75 -3.12 -8.93 -11.41
C THR A 75 -2.14 -10.08 -11.65
N ARG A 76 -1.48 -10.17 -12.81
CA ARG A 76 -0.39 -11.14 -13.05
C ARG A 76 0.89 -10.84 -12.23
N TYR A 77 0.99 -9.64 -11.69
CA TYR A 77 2.16 -9.15 -10.95
C TYR A 77 1.82 -8.78 -9.50
N LEU A 78 0.60 -9.05 -9.05
CA LEU A 78 0.11 -8.69 -7.73
C LEU A 78 -0.49 -9.93 -7.06
N ASP A 79 0.01 -10.24 -5.87
CA ASP A 79 -0.59 -11.22 -4.99
C ASP A 79 -1.48 -10.52 -3.96
N PHE A 80 -2.73 -10.97 -3.87
CA PHE A 80 -3.68 -10.45 -2.89
C PHE A 80 -3.85 -11.44 -1.74
N LYS A 81 -3.76 -10.93 -0.51
CA LYS A 81 -4.11 -11.66 0.71
C LYS A 81 -5.36 -11.04 1.33
N VAL A 82 -6.31 -11.89 1.73
CA VAL A 82 -7.54 -11.45 2.41
C VAL A 82 -7.18 -10.93 3.81
N ILE A 83 -7.81 -9.83 4.22
CA ILE A 83 -7.71 -9.31 5.59
C ILE A 83 -8.48 -10.22 6.56
N GLU A 84 -7.99 -10.39 7.78
CA GLU A 84 -8.58 -11.34 8.73
C GLU A 84 -9.91 -10.86 9.32
N GLY A 85 -10.14 -9.55 9.40
CA GLY A 85 -11.33 -9.02 10.03
C GLY A 85 -11.63 -7.57 9.66
N SER A 86 -12.88 -7.21 9.88
CA SER A 86 -13.39 -5.84 9.78
C SER A 86 -14.08 -5.50 11.10
N PHE A 87 -13.79 -4.32 11.64
CA PHE A 87 -14.22 -3.92 12.98
C PHE A 87 -14.83 -2.51 12.98
N VAL A 88 -15.75 -2.28 13.90
CA VAL A 88 -16.38 -0.99 14.16
C VAL A 88 -16.21 -0.60 15.61
N TYR A 89 -15.92 0.67 15.86
CA TYR A 89 -15.84 1.24 17.20
C TYR A 89 -17.22 1.69 17.67
N LYS A 90 -17.59 1.34 18.90
CA LYS A 90 -18.82 1.79 19.55
C LYS A 90 -18.63 1.85 21.05
N LYS A 91 -18.92 2.99 21.68
CA LYS A 91 -18.95 3.16 23.15
C LYS A 91 -17.70 2.63 23.90
N GLY A 92 -16.49 2.94 23.41
CA GLY A 92 -15.24 2.57 24.07
C GLY A 92 -14.69 1.19 23.67
N SER A 93 -15.43 0.41 22.89
CA SER A 93 -15.04 -0.95 22.50
C SER A 93 -15.07 -1.14 20.98
N ILE A 94 -14.23 -2.06 20.50
CA ILE A 94 -14.23 -2.52 19.11
C ILE A 94 -15.07 -3.79 18.99
N TYR A 95 -15.83 -3.89 17.91
CA TYR A 95 -16.71 -5.03 17.62
C TYR A 95 -16.46 -5.49 16.19
N LYS A 96 -16.47 -6.80 15.97
CA LYS A 96 -16.43 -7.34 14.61
C LYS A 96 -17.68 -6.90 13.86
N VAL A 97 -17.51 -6.37 12.64
CA VAL A 97 -18.64 -6.03 11.77
C VAL A 97 -19.39 -7.32 11.41
N PRO A 98 -20.71 -7.39 11.64
CA PRO A 98 -21.51 -8.53 11.20
C PRO A 98 -21.45 -8.68 9.67
N SER A 99 -21.28 -9.91 9.20
CA SER A 99 -21.30 -10.28 7.78
C SER A 99 -22.68 -10.74 7.35
#